data_AF-A0A386PQL9-F1
#
_entry.id   AF-A0A386PQL9-F1
#
_cell.length_a   1.000
_cell.length_b   1.000
_cell.length_c   1.000
_cell.angle_alpha   90.00
_cell.angle_beta   90.00
_cell.angle_gamma   90.00
#
_symmetry.space_group_name_H-M   'P 1'
#
loop_
_entity.id
_entity.type
_entity.pdbx_description
1 polymer ?
#
loop_
_entity_poly.entity_id
_entity_poly.type
_entity_poly.pdbx_seq_one_letter_code
_entity_poly.pdbx_strand_id
1 'polypeptide(L)'
;MNSQKKEAFVGKIDNLLERLDKSTPKDDEQVKSLIQKAYNDINRPEKVSQQFNQVQDAISDLDVSFQRLALSKKYHFSSEQNDVINELRTLSRKSLKDSFIGAINGAVIPH
;
A
#
# COMPACT_ATOMS: atom_id res chain seq x y z
N MET A 1 5.04 5.81 -15.49
CA MET A 1 3.77 5.16 -15.90
C MET A 1 2.78 6.21 -16.39
N ASN A 2 1.91 5.88 -17.36
CA ASN A 2 0.80 6.75 -17.77
C ASN A 2 -0.35 6.69 -16.74
N SER A 3 -1.33 7.60 -16.83
CA SER A 3 -2.41 7.73 -15.85
C SER A 3 -3.26 6.46 -15.69
N GLN A 4 -3.65 5.82 -16.79
CA GLN A 4 -4.43 4.56 -16.76
C GLN A 4 -3.69 3.44 -16.02
N LYS A 5 -2.37 3.29 -16.23
CA LYS A 5 -1.59 2.28 -15.52
C LYS A 5 -1.46 2.62 -14.03
N LYS A 6 -1.41 3.90 -13.66
CA LYS A 6 -1.40 4.32 -12.25
C LYS A 6 -2.74 4.04 -11.57
N GLU A 7 -3.85 4.29 -12.26
CA GLU A 7 -5.20 4.01 -11.77
C GLU A 7 -5.41 2.51 -11.54
N ALA A 8 -5.07 1.68 -12.53
CA ALA A 8 -5.13 0.22 -12.39
C ALA A 8 -4.21 -0.29 -11.25
N PHE A 9 -3.07 0.37 -11.04
CA PHE A 9 -2.16 0.03 -9.96
C PHE A 9 -2.75 0.39 -8.58
N VAL A 10 -3.29 1.61 -8.41
CA VAL A 10 -3.95 2.03 -7.17
C VAL A 10 -5.14 1.12 -6.88
N GLY A 11 -5.98 0.84 -7.88
CA GLY A 11 -7.10 -0.09 -7.73
C GLY A 11 -6.66 -1.51 -7.34
N LYS A 12 -5.48 -1.98 -7.79
CA LYS A 12 -4.92 -3.25 -7.34
C LYS A 12 -4.54 -3.21 -5.85
N ILE A 13 -3.94 -2.11 -5.39
CA ILE A 13 -3.61 -1.92 -3.96
C ILE A 13 -4.88 -1.89 -3.12
N ASP A 14 -5.89 -1.14 -3.54
CA ASP A 14 -7.18 -1.04 -2.85
C ASP A 14 -7.87 -2.40 -2.69
N ASN A 15 -7.89 -3.20 -3.77
CA ASN A 15 -8.45 -4.55 -3.72
C ASN A 15 -7.70 -5.47 -2.74
N LEU A 16 -6.38 -5.34 -2.64
CA LEU A 16 -5.56 -6.12 -1.69
C LEU A 16 -5.83 -5.67 -0.25
N LEU A 17 -5.94 -4.36 0.00
CA LEU A 17 -6.29 -3.83 1.31
C LEU A 17 -7.70 -4.26 1.72
N GLU A 18 -8.67 -4.24 0.81
CA GLU A 18 -10.03 -4.71 1.07
C GLU A 18 -10.06 -6.22 1.36
N ARG A 19 -9.31 -7.03 0.61
CA ARG A 19 -9.18 -8.47 0.88
C ARG A 19 -8.55 -8.73 2.24
N LEU A 20 -7.55 -7.93 2.62
CA LEU A 20 -6.92 -8.02 3.93
C LEU A 20 -7.89 -7.64 5.05
N ASP A 21 -8.70 -6.58 4.88
CA ASP A 21 -9.72 -6.18 5.86
C ASP A 21 -10.79 -7.27 6.03
N LYS A 22 -11.25 -7.85 4.92
CA LYS A 22 -12.27 -8.92 4.92
C LYS A 22 -11.78 -10.22 5.56
N SER A 23 -10.50 -10.54 5.40
CA SER A 23 -9.89 -11.72 6.04
C SER A 23 -9.55 -11.51 7.52
N THR A 24 -9.58 -10.26 8.00
CA THR A 24 -9.34 -9.92 9.40
C THR A 24 -10.63 -10.13 10.22
N PRO A 25 -10.56 -10.78 11.41
CA PRO A 25 -11.71 -10.93 12.30
C PRO A 25 -12.42 -9.61 12.58
N LYS A 26 -13.74 -9.65 12.73
CA LYS A 26 -14.57 -8.43 12.89
C LYS A 26 -14.27 -7.68 14.19
N ASP A 27 -13.85 -8.40 15.21
CA ASP A 27 -13.52 -7.93 16.55
C ASP A 27 -12.06 -7.45 16.67
N ASP A 28 -11.22 -7.68 15.66
CA ASP A 28 -9.86 -7.14 15.64
C ASP A 28 -9.83 -5.70 15.10
N GLU A 29 -10.32 -4.78 15.93
CA GLU A 29 -10.39 -3.35 15.61
C GLU A 29 -9.00 -2.76 15.36
N GLN A 30 -7.96 -3.28 16.01
CA GLN A 30 -6.61 -2.77 15.86
C GLN A 30 -6.08 -3.03 14.44
N VAL A 31 -6.15 -4.27 13.96
CA VAL A 31 -5.67 -4.60 12.61
C VAL A 31 -6.53 -3.92 11.55
N LYS A 32 -7.86 -3.92 11.72
CA LYS A 32 -8.78 -3.23 10.79
C LYS A 32 -8.52 -1.73 10.69
N SER A 33 -8.30 -1.07 11.82
CA SER A 33 -7.98 0.37 11.84
C SER A 33 -6.69 0.69 11.08
N LEU A 34 -5.66 -0.16 11.20
CA LEU A 34 -4.41 0.01 10.46
C LEU A 34 -4.62 -0.14 8.95
N ILE A 35 -5.40 -1.14 8.52
CA ILE A 35 -5.71 -1.37 7.10
C ILE A 35 -6.50 -0.18 6.53
N GLN A 36 -7.53 0.28 7.25
CA GLN A 36 -8.35 1.42 6.84
C GLN A 36 -7.54 2.71 6.80
N LYS A 37 -6.62 2.92 7.75
CA LYS A 37 -5.68 4.06 7.72
C LYS A 37 -4.87 4.05 6.42
N ALA A 38 -4.28 2.90 6.05
CA ALA A 38 -3.49 2.81 4.82
C ALA A 38 -4.34 3.08 3.57
N TYR A 39 -5.56 2.53 3.51
CA TYR A 39 -6.52 2.80 2.43
C TYR A 39 -6.85 4.29 2.31
N ASN A 40 -7.15 4.94 3.44
CA ASN A 40 -7.49 6.35 3.49
C ASN A 40 -6.29 7.24 3.14
N ASP A 41 -5.09 6.92 3.62
CA ASP A 41 -3.87 7.67 3.32
C ASP A 41 -3.57 7.67 1.80
N ILE A 42 -3.79 6.52 1.14
CA ILE A 42 -3.65 6.39 -0.32
C ILE A 42 -4.71 7.18 -1.07
N ASN A 43 -5.98 7.08 -0.63
CA ASN A 43 -7.13 7.64 -1.35
C ASN A 43 -7.48 9.07 -0.97
N ARG A 44 -6.80 9.67 0.03
CA ARG A 44 -7.01 11.05 0.46
C ARG A 44 -6.81 12.08 -0.68
N PRO A 45 -5.78 11.97 -1.55
CA PRO A 45 -5.65 12.88 -2.69
C PRO A 45 -6.66 12.55 -3.80
N GLU A 46 -7.21 13.57 -4.44
CA GLU A 46 -8.15 13.40 -5.57
C GLU A 46 -7.47 12.91 -6.86
N LYS A 47 -6.17 13.23 -7.03
CA LYS A 47 -5.44 12.90 -8.26
C LYS A 47 -4.79 11.53 -8.14
N VAL A 48 -5.09 10.63 -9.09
CA VAL A 48 -4.47 9.30 -9.20
C VAL A 48 -2.93 9.34 -9.17
N SER A 49 -2.32 10.38 -9.74
CA SER A 49 -0.86 10.54 -9.69
C SER A 49 -0.33 10.77 -8.28
N GLN A 50 -1.08 11.46 -7.43
CA GLN A 50 -0.75 11.70 -6.03
C GLN A 50 -1.06 10.46 -5.20
N GLN A 51 -2.20 9.80 -5.41
CA GLN A 51 -2.54 8.52 -4.78
C GLN A 51 -1.43 7.48 -5.00
N PHE A 52 -0.97 7.34 -6.26
CA PHE A 52 0.14 6.46 -6.62
C PHE A 52 1.41 6.75 -5.81
N ASN A 53 1.73 8.03 -5.59
CA ASN A 53 2.89 8.44 -4.81
C ASN A 53 2.72 8.15 -3.31
N GLN A 54 1.48 8.15 -2.78
CA GLN A 54 1.21 7.81 -1.37
C GLN A 54 1.34 6.31 -1.08
N VAL A 55 1.27 5.44 -2.10
CA VAL A 55 1.29 3.98 -1.90
C VAL A 55 2.51 3.52 -1.11
N GLN A 56 3.69 4.02 -1.43
CA GLN A 56 4.91 3.56 -0.76
C GLN A 56 4.87 3.85 0.74
N ASP A 57 4.52 5.08 1.11
CA ASP A 57 4.55 5.53 2.50
C ASP A 57 3.45 4.83 3.31
N ALA A 58 2.22 4.78 2.78
CA ALA A 58 1.08 4.16 3.45
C ALA A 58 1.29 2.65 3.69
N ILE A 59 1.82 1.93 2.69
CA ILE A 59 2.09 0.50 2.83
C ILE A 59 3.30 0.23 3.73
N SER A 60 4.33 1.08 3.70
CA SER A 60 5.48 0.97 4.61
C SER A 60 5.06 1.16 6.08
N ASP A 61 4.23 2.15 6.37
CA ASP A 61 3.69 2.40 7.71
C ASP A 61 2.82 1.24 8.22
N LEU A 62 1.97 0.69 7.34
CA LEU A 62 1.17 -0.49 7.62
C LEU A 62 2.06 -1.69 7.96
N ASP A 63 3.09 -1.93 7.15
CA ASP A 63 4.02 -3.03 7.30
C ASP A 63 4.78 -2.97 8.64
N VAL A 64 5.31 -1.80 9.00
CA VAL A 64 5.97 -1.59 10.30
C VAL A 64 5.01 -1.90 11.45
N SER A 65 3.74 -1.49 11.34
CA SER A 65 2.73 -1.74 12.36
C SER A 65 2.42 -3.23 12.49
N PHE A 66 2.25 -3.95 11.38
CA PHE A 66 2.02 -5.39 11.37
C PHE A 66 3.21 -6.18 11.92
N GLN A 67 4.44 -5.81 11.57
CA GLN A 67 5.63 -6.43 12.13
C GLN A 67 5.67 -6.28 13.65
N ARG A 68 5.34 -5.10 14.18
CA ARG A 68 5.24 -4.88 15.64
C ARG A 68 4.17 -5.76 16.28
N LEU A 69 2.99 -5.92 15.67
CA LEU A 69 1.94 -6.80 16.17
C LEU A 69 2.35 -8.27 16.18
N ALA A 70 2.97 -8.73 15.10
CA ALA A 70 3.47 -10.10 14.99
C ALA A 70 4.59 -10.39 16.01
N LEU A 71 5.58 -9.49 16.12
CA LEU A 71 6.71 -9.63 17.05
C LEU A 71 6.26 -9.59 18.51
N SER A 72 5.24 -8.79 18.83
CA SER A 72 4.65 -8.73 20.17
C SER A 72 3.59 -9.81 20.44
N LYS A 73 3.35 -10.72 19.49
CA LYS A 73 2.33 -11.78 19.56
C LYS A 73 0.90 -11.26 19.81
N LYS A 74 0.64 -10.00 19.43
CA LYS A 74 -0.70 -9.40 19.53
C LYS A 74 -1.62 -9.86 18.41
N TYR A 75 -1.05 -10.26 17.28
CA TYR A 75 -1.79 -10.79 16.15
C TYR A 75 -1.00 -11.87 15.44
N HIS A 76 -1.69 -12.93 15.03
CA HIS A 76 -1.14 -14.03 14.25
C HIS A 76 -1.75 -14.01 12.86
N PHE A 77 -1.00 -13.44 11.91
CA PHE A 77 -1.45 -13.39 10.51
C PHE A 77 -1.52 -14.80 9.92
N SER A 78 -2.64 -15.11 9.26
CA SER A 78 -2.82 -16.36 8.53
C SER A 78 -1.89 -16.44 7.33
N SER A 79 -1.75 -17.63 6.72
CA SER A 79 -0.97 -17.77 5.48
C SER A 79 -1.51 -16.85 4.37
N GLU A 80 -2.85 -16.81 4.21
CA GLU A 80 -3.48 -15.94 3.21
C GLU A 80 -3.20 -14.45 3.46
N GLN A 81 -3.28 -14.01 4.72
CA GLN A 81 -2.99 -12.62 5.06
C GLN A 81 -1.51 -12.29 4.80
N ASN A 82 -0.59 -13.19 5.13
CA ASN A 82 0.83 -13.01 4.83
C ASN A 82 1.11 -12.91 3.34
N ASP A 83 0.41 -13.69 2.50
CA ASP A 83 0.53 -13.61 1.05
C ASP A 83 0.09 -12.24 0.53
N VAL A 84 -1.05 -11.75 1.01
CA VAL A 84 -1.56 -10.41 0.67
C VAL A 84 -0.60 -9.31 1.14
N ILE A 85 -0.07 -9.40 2.36
CA ILE A 85 0.92 -8.45 2.90
C ILE A 85 2.20 -8.46 2.04
N ASN A 86 2.68 -9.63 1.62
CA ASN A 86 3.85 -9.74 0.77
C ASN A 86 3.62 -9.15 -0.63
N GLU A 87 2.41 -9.33 -1.18
CA GLU A 87 2.04 -8.70 -2.46
C GLU A 87 1.99 -7.18 -2.34
N LEU A 88 1.37 -6.64 -1.27
CA LEU A 88 1.35 -5.21 -0.97
C LEU A 88 2.78 -4.65 -0.87
N ARG A 89 3.67 -5.30 -0.12
CA ARG A 89 5.10 -4.89 -0.01
C ARG A 89 5.79 -4.87 -1.37
N THR A 90 5.55 -5.88 -2.20
CA THR A 90 6.17 -6.01 -3.53
C THR A 90 5.71 -4.89 -4.46
N LEU A 91 4.41 -4.62 -4.49
CA LEU A 91 3.83 -3.55 -5.30
C LEU A 91 4.27 -2.18 -4.81
N SER A 92 4.27 -1.94 -3.50
CA SER A 92 4.76 -0.71 -2.87
C SER A 92 6.17 -0.34 -3.36
N ARG A 93 7.12 -1.28 -3.27
CA ARG A 93 8.50 -1.09 -3.75
C ARG A 93 8.57 -0.79 -5.24
N LYS A 94 7.68 -1.39 -6.04
CA LYS A 94 7.56 -1.10 -7.47
C LYS A 94 7.08 0.33 -7.72
N SER A 95 6.08 0.81 -6.98
CA SER A 95 5.60 2.20 -7.06
C SER A 95 6.74 3.19 -6.79
N LEU A 96 7.53 2.93 -5.74
CA LEU A 96 8.68 3.76 -5.40
C LEU A 96 9.70 3.82 -6.55
N LYS A 97 10.09 2.65 -7.09
CA LYS A 97 11.03 2.56 -8.21
C LYS A 97 10.53 3.30 -9.45
N ASP A 98 9.26 3.13 -9.80
CA ASP A 98 8.66 3.76 -10.98
C ASP A 98 8.49 5.27 -10.80
N SER A 99 8.28 5.74 -9.56
CA SER A 99 8.27 7.16 -9.20
C SER A 99 9.66 7.79 -9.34
N PHE A 100 10.70 7.11 -8.83
CA PHE A 100 12.09 7.57 -8.96
C PHE A 100 12.56 7.63 -10.42
N ILE A 101 12.29 6.59 -11.22
CA ILE A 101 12.64 6.58 -12.65
C ILE A 101 11.91 7.71 -13.39
N GLY A 102 10.64 7.96 -13.05
CA GLY A 102 9.88 9.07 -13.61
C GLY A 102 10.46 10.45 -13.27
N ALA A 103 10.93 10.63 -12.04
CA ALA A 103 11.56 11.88 -11.59
C ALA A 103 12.92 12.12 -12.28
N ILE A 104 13.75 11.08 -12.43
CA ILE A 104 15.06 11.19 -13.07
C ILE A 104 14.91 11.46 -14.58
N ASN A 105 14.03 10.75 -15.28
CA ASN A 105 13.78 10.99 -16.70
C ASN A 105 13.05 12.33 -16.96
N GLY A 106 12.33 12.87 -15.97
CA GLY A 106 11.72 14.19 -16.04
C GLY A 106 12.69 15.35 -15.75
N ALA A 107 13.80 15.09 -15.05
CA ALA A 107 14.81 16.09 -14.71
C ALA A 107 15.88 16.30 -15.81
N VAL A 108 15.93 15.44 -16.84
CA VAL A 108 16.86 15.58 -17.98
C VAL A 108 16.13 16.14 -19.21
N ILE A 109 15.52 17.32 -19.08
CA ILE A 109 15.38 18.28 -20.18
C ILE A 109 15.45 19.70 -19.56
N PRO A 110 16.60 20.37 -19.67
CA PRO A 110 16.59 21.65 -20.36
C PRO A 110 17.71 21.72 -21.40
N HIS A 111 17.29 22.15 -22.60
CA HIS A 111 18.02 22.64 -23.78
C HIS A 111 19.54 22.48 -23.86
#